data_AF-A0A969EQA4-F1
#
_entry.id   AF-A0A969EQA4-F1
#
_cell.length_a   1.000
_cell.length_b   1.000
_cell.length_c   1.000
_cell.angle_alpha   90.00
_cell.angle_beta   90.00
_cell.angle_gamma   90.00
#
_symmetry.space_group_name_H-M   'P 1'
#
loop_
_entity.id
_entity.type
_entity.pdbx_description
1 polymer ?
#
loop_
_entity_poly.entity_id
_entity_poly.type
_entity_poly.pdbx_seq_one_letter_code
_entity_poly.pdbx_strand_id
1 'polypeptide(L)'
;MQMGRFVAAEVNPPDKRGRAISYVVLGGTVGSVLGPLLVGPSGRLATSVGMDELVGPYLAGLIVFGLAALVIFALLNPDPREIGRAVAELHPETVVHPGVTRAFSEMITHANRDGGIAAMVFGQVVMVGLMGITSLHMRGHNHELDAISLAFSAHTLGMFAFSVLSGRLADRWGRGPVILLGAGMLLVACALAPLSPELLPLSLALFLLGLGWNLCYVGGSALLSDILSPAERATSQGASDLIIGLATAAGEY
;
A
#
# COMPACT_ATOMS: atom_id res chain seq x y z
N MET A 1 6.39 -6.70 1.39
CA MET A 1 5.80 -5.44 1.87
C MET A 1 4.44 -5.64 2.57
N GLN A 2 3.48 -6.32 1.92
CA GLN A 2 2.10 -6.47 2.42
C GLN A 2 1.98 -7.14 3.79
N MET A 3 2.76 -8.18 4.10
CA MET A 3 2.77 -8.79 5.44
C MET A 3 3.67 -8.04 6.43
N GLY A 4 4.74 -7.41 5.94
CA GLY A 4 5.70 -6.68 6.77
C GLY A 4 5.05 -5.54 7.56
N ARG A 5 3.99 -4.91 7.03
CA ARG A 5 3.24 -3.88 7.75
C ARG A 5 2.47 -4.42 8.97
N PHE A 6 1.96 -5.65 8.90
CA PHE A 6 1.26 -6.29 10.01
C PHE A 6 2.25 -6.71 11.10
N VAL A 7 3.42 -7.22 10.71
CA VAL A 7 4.52 -7.48 11.66
C VAL A 7 4.97 -6.18 12.35
N ALA A 8 5.08 -5.07 11.60
CA ALA A 8 5.38 -3.77 12.20
C ALA A 8 4.32 -3.30 13.20
N ALA A 9 3.04 -3.59 12.95
CA ALA A 9 1.96 -3.31 13.89
C ALA A 9 2.01 -4.20 15.15
N GLU A 10 2.46 -5.46 15.03
CA GLU A 10 2.53 -6.41 16.16
C GLU A 10 3.57 -6.01 17.19
N VAL A 11 4.70 -5.48 16.75
CA VAL A 11 5.78 -5.04 17.64
C VAL A 11 5.56 -3.63 18.21
N ASN A 12 4.39 -3.02 17.96
CA ASN A 12 4.05 -1.69 18.44
C ASN A 12 2.74 -1.67 19.25
N PRO A 13 2.66 -0.82 20.28
CA PRO A 13 1.42 -0.57 21.02
C PRO A 13 0.26 -0.12 20.11
N PRO A 14 -1.01 -0.39 20.49
CA PRO A 14 -2.19 -0.06 19.69
C PRO A 14 -2.26 1.40 19.23
N ASP A 15 -1.84 2.35 20.08
CA ASP A 15 -1.81 3.79 19.80
C ASP A 15 -0.74 4.21 18.77
N LYS A 16 0.14 3.29 18.34
CA LYS A 16 1.23 3.54 17.40
C LYS A 16 1.21 2.62 16.17
N ARG A 17 0.23 1.72 16.06
CA ARG A 17 0.14 0.75 14.96
C ARG A 17 -0.02 1.42 13.60
N GLY A 18 -0.83 2.48 13.51
CA GLY A 18 -1.03 3.23 12.27
C GLY A 18 0.29 3.81 11.76
N ARG A 19 1.05 4.46 12.65
CA ARG A 19 2.39 4.98 12.34
C ARG A 19 3.39 3.89 11.97
N ALA A 20 3.38 2.74 12.66
CA ALA A 20 4.29 1.64 12.35
C ALA A 20 4.03 1.04 10.96
N ILE A 21 2.76 0.78 10.63
CA ILE A 21 2.31 0.36 9.29
C ILE A 21 2.79 1.36 8.25
N SER A 22 2.61 2.66 8.53
CA SER A 22 2.86 3.67 7.54
C SER A 22 4.34 3.95 7.26
N TYR A 23 5.25 3.63 8.18
CA TYR A 23 6.68 3.56 7.88
C TYR A 23 7.01 2.47 6.87
N VAL A 24 6.38 1.30 6.99
CA VAL A 24 6.54 0.22 5.99
C VAL A 24 6.00 0.68 4.64
N VAL A 25 4.86 1.36 4.62
CA VAL A 25 4.27 1.93 3.38
C VAL A 25 5.18 2.98 2.75
N LEU A 26 5.75 3.90 3.55
CA LEU A 26 6.71 4.89 3.08
C LEU A 26 7.95 4.23 2.46
N GLY A 27 8.43 3.12 3.03
CA GLY A 27 9.54 2.35 2.44
C GLY A 27 9.26 1.86 1.01
N GLY A 28 7.98 1.62 0.68
CA GLY A 28 7.57 1.29 -0.68
C GLY A 28 7.81 2.40 -1.69
N THR A 29 7.73 3.68 -1.28
CA THR A 29 8.08 4.84 -2.12
C THR A 29 9.50 4.73 -2.65
N VAL A 30 10.43 4.35 -1.77
CA VAL A 30 11.84 4.24 -2.12
C VAL A 30 12.00 3.15 -3.19
N GLY A 31 11.31 2.02 -3.03
CA GLY A 31 11.30 0.96 -4.03
C GLY A 31 10.65 1.37 -5.36
N SER A 32 9.50 2.06 -5.33
CA SER A 32 8.77 2.44 -6.55
C SER A 32 9.46 3.54 -7.35
N VAL A 33 10.19 4.44 -6.69
CA VAL A 33 10.98 5.49 -7.34
C VAL A 33 12.33 4.95 -7.80
N LEU A 34 13.07 4.26 -6.92
CA LEU A 34 14.40 3.76 -7.27
C LEU A 34 14.34 2.60 -8.28
N GLY A 35 13.31 1.75 -8.24
CA GLY A 35 13.20 0.57 -9.09
C GLY A 35 13.35 0.90 -10.58
N PRO A 36 12.46 1.72 -11.18
CA PRO A 36 12.56 2.12 -12.58
C PRO A 36 13.84 2.92 -12.90
N LEU A 37 14.30 3.76 -11.96
CA LEU A 37 15.52 4.55 -12.15
C LEU A 37 16.79 3.68 -12.24
N LEU A 38 16.78 2.49 -11.64
CA LEU A 38 17.88 1.53 -11.70
C LEU A 38 17.90 0.71 -13.01
N VAL A 39 16.78 0.59 -13.72
CA VAL A 39 16.66 -0.24 -14.94
C VAL A 39 17.61 0.25 -16.03
N GLY A 40 17.56 1.54 -16.39
CA GLY A 40 18.37 2.09 -17.49
C GLY A 40 19.89 2.06 -17.23
N PRO A 41 20.38 2.46 -16.05
CA PRO A 41 21.80 2.35 -15.70
C PRO A 41 22.29 0.89 -15.61
N SER A 42 21.49 -0.01 -15.01
CA SER A 42 21.89 -1.42 -14.88
C SER A 42 21.93 -2.15 -16.23
N GLY A 43 21.00 -1.85 -17.15
CA GLY A 43 21.03 -2.38 -18.52
C GLY A 43 22.26 -1.91 -19.31
N ARG A 44 22.64 -0.62 -19.19
CA ARG A 44 23.86 -0.07 -19.81
C ARG A 44 25.15 -0.69 -19.26
N LEU A 45 25.17 -1.04 -17.98
CA LEU A 45 26.31 -1.75 -17.37
C LEU A 45 26.39 -3.20 -17.84
N ALA A 46 25.25 -3.88 -18.04
CA ALA A 46 25.23 -5.24 -18.56
C ALA A 46 25.73 -5.31 -20.00
N THR A 47 25.31 -4.36 -20.84
CA THR A 47 25.75 -4.29 -22.24
C THR A 47 27.23 -3.93 -22.38
N SER A 48 27.80 -3.12 -21.47
CA SER A 48 29.23 -2.78 -21.49
C SER A 48 30.15 -3.97 -21.19
N VAL A 49 29.65 -4.99 -20.51
CA VAL A 49 30.36 -6.27 -20.25
C VAL A 49 29.96 -7.38 -21.23
N GLY A 50 29.21 -7.05 -22.29
CA GLY A 50 28.83 -7.99 -23.35
C GLY A 50 27.65 -8.91 -23.02
N MET A 51 26.86 -8.58 -21.99
CA MET A 51 25.64 -9.31 -21.65
C MET A 51 24.40 -8.66 -22.28
N ASP A 52 23.30 -9.42 -22.34
CA ASP A 52 22.01 -8.89 -22.76
C ASP A 52 21.53 -7.79 -21.79
N GLU A 53 20.90 -6.74 -22.32
CA GLU A 53 20.44 -5.58 -21.55
C GLU A 53 19.48 -5.97 -20.41
N LEU A 54 18.64 -6.98 -20.62
CA LEU A 54 17.69 -7.46 -19.62
C LEU A 54 18.38 -8.10 -18.40
N VAL A 55 19.62 -8.59 -18.55
CA VAL A 55 20.38 -9.18 -17.44
C VAL A 55 20.70 -8.15 -16.35
N GLY A 56 20.89 -6.89 -16.75
CA GLY A 56 21.23 -5.79 -15.84
C GLY A 56 20.21 -5.61 -14.71
N PRO A 57 18.92 -5.37 -15.02
CA PRO A 57 17.87 -5.23 -14.02
C PRO A 57 17.72 -6.46 -13.11
N TYR A 58 17.87 -7.69 -13.63
CA TYR A 58 17.80 -8.90 -12.80
C TYR A 58 18.96 -9.00 -11.81
N LEU A 59 20.19 -8.71 -12.25
CA LEU A 59 21.37 -8.68 -11.36
C LEU A 59 21.26 -7.56 -10.31
N ALA A 60 20.81 -6.37 -10.70
CA ALA A 60 20.56 -5.28 -9.76
C ALA A 60 19.52 -5.68 -8.71
N GLY A 61 18.43 -6.32 -9.12
CA GLY A 61 17.42 -6.87 -8.22
C GLY A 61 18.01 -7.90 -7.25
N LEU A 62 18.81 -8.85 -7.74
CA LEU A 62 19.48 -9.85 -6.91
C LEU A 62 20.38 -9.22 -5.84
N ILE A 63 21.17 -8.21 -6.22
CA ILE A 63 22.06 -7.49 -5.29
C ILE A 63 21.23 -6.75 -4.23
N VAL A 64 20.19 -6.01 -4.65
CA VAL A 64 19.34 -5.26 -3.72
C VAL A 64 18.61 -6.18 -2.74
N PHE A 65 18.04 -7.29 -3.22
CA PHE A 65 17.39 -8.28 -2.35
C PHE A 65 18.39 -8.99 -1.44
N GLY A 66 19.59 -9.31 -1.93
CA GLY A 66 20.65 -9.91 -1.12
C GLY A 66 21.12 -8.97 -0.01
N LEU A 67 21.32 -7.69 -0.31
CA LEU A 67 21.65 -6.67 0.69
C LEU A 67 20.51 -6.47 1.68
N ALA A 68 19.27 -6.43 1.23
CA ALA A 68 18.10 -6.34 2.11
C ALA A 68 18.02 -7.54 3.05
N ALA A 69 18.24 -8.76 2.53
CA ALA A 69 18.27 -9.99 3.34
C ALA A 69 19.41 -9.96 4.37
N LEU A 70 20.60 -9.48 4.00
CA LEU A 70 21.73 -9.33 4.91
C LEU A 70 21.45 -8.29 6.00
N VAL A 71 20.90 -7.14 5.63
CA VAL A 71 20.50 -6.07 6.58
C VAL A 71 19.45 -6.59 7.54
N ILE A 72 18.41 -7.26 7.04
CA ILE A 72 17.39 -7.91 7.87
C ILE A 72 18.10 -8.91 8.79
N PHE A 73 18.85 -9.87 8.27
CA PHE A 73 19.52 -10.90 9.07
C PHE A 73 20.47 -10.34 10.15
N ALA A 74 21.22 -9.27 9.85
CA ALA A 74 22.19 -8.69 10.76
C ALA A 74 21.57 -7.73 11.79
N LEU A 75 20.46 -7.05 11.45
CA LEU A 75 19.85 -6.02 12.31
C LEU A 75 18.50 -6.45 12.93
N LEU A 76 17.91 -7.60 12.58
CA LEU A 76 16.71 -8.14 13.25
C LEU A 76 17.02 -8.81 14.61
N ASN A 77 17.74 -8.12 15.49
CA ASN A 77 17.99 -8.62 16.84
C ASN A 77 17.54 -7.57 17.85
N PRO A 78 16.48 -7.81 18.66
CA PRO A 78 15.78 -9.08 18.95
C PRO A 78 14.76 -9.55 17.89
N ASP A 79 14.36 -10.84 17.95
CA ASP A 79 13.32 -11.42 17.07
C ASP A 79 11.99 -10.64 17.23
N PRO A 80 11.40 -10.10 16.14
CA PRO A 80 10.11 -9.43 16.17
C PRO A 80 9.00 -10.23 16.87
N ARG A 81 9.05 -11.57 16.83
CA ARG A 81 8.07 -12.43 17.49
C ARG A 81 8.13 -12.32 19.01
N GLU A 82 9.32 -12.17 19.58
CA GLU A 82 9.51 -12.00 21.02
C GLU A 82 8.99 -10.64 21.47
N ILE A 83 9.29 -9.59 20.69
CA ILE A 83 8.80 -8.23 20.95
C ILE A 83 7.27 -8.19 20.85
N GLY A 84 6.69 -8.81 19.82
CA GLY A 84 5.24 -8.88 19.65
C GLY A 84 4.53 -9.60 20.81
N ARG A 85 5.14 -10.66 21.36
CA ARG A 85 4.63 -11.34 22.56
C ARG A 85 4.70 -10.43 23.80
N ALA A 86 5.83 -9.76 24.02
CA ALA A 86 5.98 -8.85 25.15
C ALA A 86 4.99 -7.67 25.09
N VAL A 87 4.75 -7.11 23.90
CA VAL A 87 3.74 -6.05 23.69
C VAL A 87 2.33 -6.57 23.95
N ALA A 88 2.02 -7.80 23.52
CA ALA A 88 0.72 -8.43 23.77
C ALA A 88 0.48 -8.70 25.26
N GLU A 89 1.50 -9.09 26.01
CA GLU A 89 1.42 -9.28 27.47
C GLU A 89 1.18 -7.96 28.23
N LEU A 90 1.71 -6.84 27.74
CA LEU A 90 1.53 -5.51 28.34
C LEU A 90 0.16 -4.87 28.02
N HIS A 91 -0.51 -5.33 26.95
CA HIS A 91 -1.80 -4.80 26.48
C HIS A 91 -2.87 -5.88 26.26
N PRO A 92 -3.19 -6.68 27.29
CA PRO A 92 -4.03 -7.88 27.17
C PRO A 92 -5.45 -7.58 26.66
N GLU A 93 -5.99 -6.40 26.94
CA GLU A 93 -7.30 -5.93 26.46
C GLU A 93 -7.39 -5.75 24.94
N THR A 94 -6.27 -5.70 24.24
CA THR A 94 -6.20 -5.55 22.78
C THR A 94 -5.76 -6.81 22.04
N VAL A 95 -5.53 -7.91 22.78
CA VAL A 95 -5.05 -9.17 22.22
C VAL A 95 -6.24 -9.99 21.73
N VAL A 96 -6.33 -10.16 20.41
CA VAL A 96 -7.16 -11.22 19.81
C VAL A 96 -6.48 -12.55 20.12
N HIS A 97 -7.05 -13.33 21.03
CA HIS A 97 -6.43 -14.55 21.55
C HIS A 97 -5.99 -15.52 20.43
N PRO A 98 -4.74 -16.06 20.47
CA PRO A 98 -4.19 -16.94 19.43
C PRO A 98 -4.85 -18.33 19.26
N GLY A 99 -6.01 -18.59 19.88
CA GLY A 99 -6.51 -19.96 20.11
C GLY A 99 -7.72 -20.39 19.28
N VAL A 100 -8.43 -19.48 18.62
CA VAL A 100 -9.63 -19.82 17.84
C VAL A 100 -9.53 -19.13 16.49
N THR A 101 -8.94 -19.81 15.51
CA THR A 101 -9.06 -19.39 14.12
C THR A 101 -10.53 -19.49 13.74
N ARG A 102 -11.19 -18.35 13.59
CA ARG A 102 -12.60 -18.33 13.17
C ARG A 102 -12.73 -18.95 11.78
N ALA A 103 -13.90 -19.49 11.47
CA ALA A 103 -14.17 -19.93 10.10
C ALA A 103 -13.93 -18.75 9.14
N PHE A 104 -13.38 -19.02 7.95
CA PHE A 104 -13.04 -17.99 6.95
C PHE A 104 -14.19 -17.01 6.70
N SER A 105 -15.44 -17.51 6.62
CA SER A 105 -16.65 -16.72 6.45
C SER A 105 -16.91 -15.76 7.62
N GLU A 106 -16.76 -16.23 8.86
CA GLU A 106 -16.95 -15.42 10.06
C GLU A 106 -15.86 -14.35 10.19
N MET A 107 -14.61 -14.70 9.88
CA MET A 107 -13.48 -13.77 9.87
C MET A 107 -13.70 -12.64 8.86
N ILE A 108 -14.06 -12.96 7.61
CA ILE A 108 -14.36 -11.94 6.59
C ILE A 108 -15.56 -11.11 7.01
N THR A 109 -16.64 -11.74 7.49
CA THR A 109 -17.86 -11.01 7.87
C THR A 109 -17.58 -10.04 9.02
N HIS A 110 -16.80 -10.45 10.02
CA HIS A 110 -16.42 -9.61 11.15
C HIS A 110 -15.50 -8.46 10.73
N ALA A 111 -14.44 -8.75 9.96
CA ALA A 111 -13.53 -7.73 9.45
C ALA A 111 -14.20 -6.73 8.50
N ASN A 112 -15.20 -7.19 7.75
CA ASN A 112 -16.00 -6.36 6.88
C ASN A 112 -17.04 -5.53 7.65
N ARG A 113 -17.60 -6.06 8.75
CA ARG A 113 -18.51 -5.32 9.63
C ARG A 113 -17.87 -4.05 10.19
N ASP A 114 -16.59 -4.11 10.52
CA ASP A 114 -15.83 -2.96 10.99
C ASP A 114 -15.30 -2.09 9.83
N GLY A 115 -15.47 -2.54 8.58
CA GLY A 115 -15.18 -1.77 7.37
C GLY A 115 -13.71 -1.79 6.92
N GLY A 116 -12.82 -2.51 7.60
CA GLY A 116 -11.39 -2.53 7.28
C GLY A 116 -11.08 -3.13 5.91
N ILE A 117 -11.62 -4.32 5.62
CA ILE A 117 -11.48 -4.97 4.30
C ILE A 117 -12.17 -4.14 3.22
N ALA A 118 -13.41 -3.70 3.47
CA ALA A 118 -14.18 -2.89 2.54
C ALA A 118 -13.42 -1.62 2.12
N ALA A 119 -12.82 -0.90 3.07
CA ALA A 119 -12.04 0.30 2.79
C ALA A 119 -10.82 0.03 1.91
N MET A 120 -10.06 -1.03 2.22
CA MET A 120 -8.88 -1.41 1.46
C MET A 120 -9.23 -1.84 0.04
N VAL A 121 -10.27 -2.67 -0.11
CA VAL A 121 -10.78 -3.13 -1.41
C VAL A 121 -11.32 -1.94 -2.21
N PHE A 122 -12.16 -1.10 -1.61
CA PHE A 122 -12.71 0.09 -2.25
C PHE A 122 -11.60 1.02 -2.76
N GLY A 123 -10.62 1.33 -1.90
CA GLY A 123 -9.47 2.13 -2.29
C GLY A 123 -8.72 1.54 -3.49
N GLN A 124 -8.44 0.23 -3.44
CA GLN A 124 -7.70 -0.43 -4.51
C GLN A 124 -8.49 -0.47 -5.82
N VAL A 125 -9.78 -0.82 -5.79
CA VAL A 125 -10.63 -0.90 -6.99
C VAL A 125 -10.73 0.46 -7.67
N VAL A 126 -10.99 1.52 -6.89
CA VAL A 126 -11.07 2.88 -7.42
C VAL A 126 -9.74 3.31 -8.03
N MET A 127 -8.62 3.01 -7.36
CA MET A 127 -7.28 3.33 -7.86
C MET A 127 -7.00 2.62 -9.19
N VAL A 128 -7.20 1.30 -9.27
CA VAL A 128 -6.95 0.52 -10.50
C VAL A 128 -7.83 1.01 -11.65
N GLY A 129 -9.13 1.23 -11.39
CA GLY A 129 -10.08 1.68 -12.42
C GLY A 129 -9.73 3.06 -12.98
N LEU A 130 -9.47 4.06 -12.12
CA LEU A 130 -9.11 5.39 -12.58
C LEU A 130 -7.77 5.41 -13.31
N MET A 131 -6.77 4.68 -12.81
CA MET A 131 -5.44 4.65 -13.44
C MET A 131 -5.47 4.03 -14.84
N GLY A 132 -6.32 3.01 -15.06
CA GLY A 132 -6.56 2.43 -16.38
C GLY A 132 -7.14 3.44 -17.38
N ILE A 133 -8.21 4.15 -16.99
CA ILE A 133 -8.90 5.12 -17.86
C ILE A 133 -8.06 6.39 -18.08
N THR A 134 -7.27 6.82 -17.09
CA THR A 134 -6.49 8.06 -17.14
C THR A 134 -5.55 8.11 -18.34
N SER A 135 -4.83 7.02 -18.63
CA SER A 135 -3.90 6.99 -19.78
C SER A 135 -4.64 7.16 -21.12
N LEU A 136 -5.83 6.57 -21.24
CA LEU A 136 -6.70 6.72 -22.41
C LEU A 136 -7.23 8.16 -22.52
N HIS A 137 -7.69 8.72 -21.40
CA HIS A 137 -8.18 10.10 -21.33
C HIS A 137 -7.08 11.10 -21.75
N MET A 138 -5.86 10.93 -21.26
CA MET A 138 -4.73 11.80 -21.60
C MET A 138 -4.32 11.68 -23.07
N ARG A 139 -4.27 10.46 -23.63
CA ARG A 139 -4.01 10.26 -25.06
C ARG A 139 -5.11 10.86 -25.93
N GLY A 140 -6.38 10.76 -25.52
CA GLY A 140 -7.51 11.38 -26.21
C GLY A 140 -7.43 12.92 -26.26
N HIS A 141 -6.72 13.53 -25.32
CA HIS A 141 -6.45 14.98 -25.29
C HIS A 141 -5.05 15.36 -25.81
N ASN A 142 -4.36 14.45 -26.50
CA ASN A 142 -3.03 14.66 -27.09
C ASN A 142 -1.93 15.10 -26.12
N HIS A 143 -1.99 14.67 -24.85
CA HIS A 143 -0.90 14.88 -23.90
C HIS A 143 0.34 14.08 -24.28
N GLU A 144 1.52 14.71 -24.18
CA GLU A 144 2.81 14.05 -24.39
C GLU A 144 3.16 13.08 -23.26
N LEU A 145 4.10 12.17 -23.51
CA LEU A 145 4.52 11.14 -22.53
C LEU A 145 5.07 11.75 -21.23
N ASP A 146 5.73 12.91 -21.31
CA ASP A 146 6.25 13.62 -20.14
C ASP A 146 5.11 14.13 -19.24
N ALA A 147 4.02 14.62 -19.84
CA ALA A 147 2.84 15.05 -19.11
C ALA A 147 2.14 13.87 -18.41
N ILE A 148 2.02 12.72 -19.09
CA ILE A 148 1.50 11.48 -18.49
C ILE A 148 2.37 11.07 -17.29
N SER A 149 3.69 11.10 -17.46
CA SER A 149 4.65 10.77 -16.41
C SER A 149 4.53 11.71 -15.20
N LEU A 150 4.31 13.01 -15.42
CA LEU A 150 4.10 13.99 -14.36
C LEU A 150 2.82 13.69 -13.56
N ALA A 151 1.72 13.40 -14.26
CA ALA A 151 0.44 13.09 -13.65
C ALA A 151 0.51 11.82 -12.78
N PHE A 152 1.20 10.78 -13.27
CA PHE A 152 1.47 9.54 -12.52
C PHE A 152 2.44 9.75 -11.35
N SER A 153 3.39 10.68 -11.48
CA SER A 153 4.28 11.07 -10.39
C SER A 153 3.51 11.76 -9.26
N ALA A 154 2.56 12.65 -9.60
CA ALA A 154 1.67 13.27 -8.63
C ALA A 154 0.81 12.23 -7.89
N HIS A 155 0.28 11.25 -8.62
CA HIS A 155 -0.42 10.11 -8.01
C HIS A 155 0.46 9.34 -7.00
N THR A 156 1.65 8.94 -7.44
CA THR A 156 2.61 8.18 -6.63
C THR A 156 3.05 8.96 -5.39
N LEU A 157 3.22 10.28 -5.53
CA LEU A 157 3.50 11.17 -4.40
C LEU A 157 2.36 11.11 -3.37
N GLY A 158 1.10 11.22 -3.81
CA GLY A 158 -0.06 11.09 -2.93
C GLY A 158 -0.14 9.72 -2.25
N MET A 159 0.16 8.65 -2.99
CA MET A 159 0.12 7.27 -2.47
C MET A 159 1.08 7.01 -1.31
N PHE A 160 2.27 7.60 -1.31
CA PHE A 160 3.29 7.16 -0.36
C PHE A 160 3.95 8.26 0.47
N ALA A 161 4.15 9.47 -0.06
CA ALA A 161 4.92 10.51 0.63
C ALA A 161 4.30 10.92 1.97
N PHE A 162 2.97 10.85 2.06
CA PHE A 162 2.20 11.24 3.24
C PHE A 162 1.84 10.08 4.17
N SER A 163 2.40 8.88 3.95
CA SER A 163 2.08 7.70 4.75
C SER A 163 2.33 7.93 6.25
N VAL A 164 3.45 8.54 6.63
CA VAL A 164 3.73 8.79 8.05
C VAL A 164 2.68 9.71 8.67
N LEU A 165 2.17 10.68 7.90
CA LEU A 165 1.10 11.56 8.34
C LEU A 165 -0.24 10.81 8.46
N SER A 166 -0.61 9.98 7.48
CA SER A 166 -1.84 9.18 7.54
C SER A 166 -1.84 8.21 8.72
N GLY A 167 -0.70 7.58 9.01
CA GLY A 167 -0.52 6.72 10.19
C GLY A 167 -0.72 7.48 11.50
N ARG A 168 -0.11 8.68 11.64
CA ARG A 168 -0.33 9.56 12.80
C ARG A 168 -1.78 10.02 12.92
N LEU A 169 -2.44 10.29 11.79
CA LEU A 169 -3.86 10.63 11.76
C LEU A 169 -4.70 9.45 12.25
N ALA A 170 -4.41 8.23 11.79
CA ALA A 170 -5.14 7.02 12.18
C ALA A 170 -4.96 6.70 13.67
N ASP A 171 -3.78 7.00 14.23
CA ASP A 171 -3.49 6.84 15.65
C ASP A 171 -4.19 7.92 16.50
N ARG A 172 -4.28 9.17 16.01
CA ARG A 172 -4.81 10.31 16.80
C ARG A 172 -6.30 10.55 16.66
N TRP A 173 -6.85 10.42 15.45
CA TRP A 173 -8.27 10.67 15.15
C TRP A 173 -9.09 9.39 15.14
N GLY A 174 -8.43 8.24 15.20
CA GLY A 174 -9.06 6.91 15.09
C GLY A 174 -9.10 6.39 13.66
N ARG A 175 -9.29 5.07 13.54
CA ARG A 175 -9.22 4.36 12.25
C ARG A 175 -10.36 4.76 11.31
N GLY A 176 -11.59 4.75 11.83
CA GLY A 176 -12.82 5.02 11.07
C GLY A 176 -12.85 6.40 10.41
N PRO A 177 -12.65 7.52 11.13
CA PRO A 177 -12.63 8.86 10.54
C PRO A 177 -11.59 9.03 9.42
N VAL A 178 -10.41 8.41 9.57
CA VAL A 178 -9.35 8.46 8.55
C VAL A 178 -9.73 7.65 7.32
N ILE A 179 -10.34 6.48 7.49
CA ILE A 179 -10.90 5.69 6.39
C ILE A 179 -11.97 6.50 5.64
N LEU A 180 -12.90 7.14 6.35
CA LEU A 180 -13.97 7.94 5.74
C LEU A 180 -13.42 9.16 4.99
N LEU A 181 -12.40 9.83 5.54
CA LEU A 181 -11.69 10.91 4.86
C LEU A 181 -11.06 10.39 3.55
N GLY A 182 -10.36 9.25 3.61
CA GLY A 182 -9.79 8.61 2.43
C GLY A 182 -10.84 8.28 1.37
N ALA A 183 -11.95 7.66 1.78
CA ALA A 183 -13.06 7.34 0.90
C ALA A 183 -13.67 8.59 0.25
N GLY A 184 -13.85 9.67 1.01
CA GLY A 184 -14.31 10.95 0.49
C GLY A 184 -13.35 11.53 -0.56
N MET A 185 -12.04 11.48 -0.31
CA MET A 185 -11.03 11.94 -1.27
C MET A 185 -11.03 11.12 -2.56
N LEU A 186 -11.24 9.80 -2.46
CA LEU A 186 -11.38 8.92 -3.63
C LEU A 186 -12.61 9.31 -4.47
N LEU A 187 -13.76 9.58 -3.83
CA LEU A 187 -14.97 10.02 -4.53
C LEU A 187 -14.77 11.37 -5.23
N VAL A 188 -14.10 12.31 -4.56
CA VAL A 188 -13.74 13.61 -5.17
C VAL A 188 -12.82 13.40 -6.38
N ALA A 189 -11.81 12.54 -6.27
CA ALA A 189 -10.93 12.21 -7.39
C ALA A 189 -11.69 11.59 -8.58
N CYS A 190 -12.62 10.66 -8.31
CA CYS A 190 -13.51 10.08 -9.34
C CYS A 190 -14.36 11.14 -10.05
N ALA A 191 -14.82 12.15 -9.34
CA ALA A 191 -15.59 13.24 -9.95
C ALA A 191 -14.71 14.20 -10.76
N LEU A 192 -13.53 14.55 -10.25
CA LEU A 192 -12.66 15.56 -10.85
C LEU A 192 -11.85 15.05 -12.04
N ALA A 193 -11.33 13.81 -11.99
CA ALA A 193 -10.42 13.31 -13.02
C ALA A 193 -11.04 13.28 -14.44
N PRO A 194 -12.28 12.81 -14.66
CA PRO A 194 -12.88 12.80 -16.00
C PRO A 194 -13.21 14.20 -16.54
N LEU A 195 -13.36 15.19 -15.65
CA LEU A 195 -13.69 16.58 -15.98
C LEU A 195 -12.43 17.44 -16.21
N SER A 196 -11.24 16.84 -16.12
CA SER A 196 -9.96 17.53 -16.14
C SER A 196 -9.18 17.24 -17.43
N PRO A 197 -9.50 17.91 -18.55
CA PRO A 197 -8.77 17.73 -19.81
C PRO A 197 -7.34 18.27 -19.73
N GLU A 198 -7.10 19.23 -18.84
CA GLU A 198 -5.81 19.87 -18.63
C GLU A 198 -4.93 19.10 -17.63
N LEU A 199 -3.61 19.18 -17.83
CA LEU A 199 -2.63 18.42 -17.05
C LEU A 199 -2.68 18.72 -15.54
N LEU A 200 -2.75 19.99 -15.15
CA LEU A 200 -2.66 20.38 -13.74
C LEU A 200 -3.89 19.95 -12.92
N PRO A 201 -5.15 20.22 -13.35
CA PRO A 201 -6.33 19.69 -12.68
C PRO A 201 -6.35 18.16 -12.61
N LEU A 202 -5.93 17.49 -13.69
CA LEU A 202 -5.84 16.03 -13.70
C LEU A 202 -4.80 15.51 -12.72
N SER A 203 -3.61 16.12 -12.69
CA SER A 203 -2.54 15.77 -11.74
C SER A 203 -2.98 15.96 -10.30
N LEU A 204 -3.76 17.01 -10.01
CA LEU A 204 -4.33 17.23 -8.69
C LEU A 204 -5.38 16.16 -8.33
N ALA A 205 -6.27 15.80 -9.27
CA ALA A 205 -7.24 14.73 -9.06
C ALA A 205 -6.54 13.38 -8.79
N LEU A 206 -5.47 13.07 -9.53
CA LEU A 206 -4.68 11.86 -9.34
C LEU A 206 -3.85 11.88 -8.05
N PHE A 207 -3.37 13.05 -7.63
CA PHE A 207 -2.75 13.22 -6.31
C PHE A 207 -3.76 12.91 -5.19
N LEU A 208 -4.99 13.44 -5.28
CA LEU A 208 -6.07 13.15 -4.33
C LEU A 208 -6.46 11.67 -4.35
N LEU A 209 -6.47 11.04 -5.53
CA LEU A 209 -6.67 9.59 -5.69
C LEU A 209 -5.62 8.81 -4.89
N GLY A 210 -4.34 9.15 -5.06
CA GLY A 210 -3.24 8.49 -4.36
C GLY A 210 -3.32 8.68 -2.84
N LEU A 211 -3.61 9.91 -2.39
CA LEU A 211 -3.72 10.23 -0.97
C LEU A 211 -4.96 9.58 -0.32
N GLY A 212 -6.09 9.57 -1.01
CA GLY A 212 -7.30 8.86 -0.57
C GLY A 212 -7.08 7.36 -0.44
N TRP A 213 -6.39 6.76 -1.42
CA TRP A 213 -5.97 5.36 -1.36
C TRP A 213 -5.07 5.10 -0.14
N ASN A 214 -4.10 5.98 0.13
CA ASN A 214 -3.18 5.82 1.26
C ASN A 214 -3.92 5.82 2.61
N LEU A 215 -4.88 6.73 2.80
CA LEU A 215 -5.67 6.82 4.03
C LEU A 215 -6.53 5.56 4.26
N CYS A 216 -7.19 5.06 3.19
CA CYS A 216 -7.94 3.80 3.25
C CYS A 216 -7.03 2.60 3.53
N TYR A 217 -5.85 2.54 2.88
CA TYR A 217 -4.91 1.45 3.02
C TYR A 217 -4.30 1.41 4.42
N VAL A 218 -3.76 2.51 4.92
CA VAL A 218 -3.14 2.60 6.25
C VAL A 218 -4.19 2.46 7.35
N GLY A 219 -5.32 3.18 7.24
CA GLY A 219 -6.42 3.12 8.21
C GLY A 219 -7.06 1.73 8.29
N GLY A 220 -7.36 1.13 7.14
CA GLY A 220 -7.91 -0.22 7.05
C GLY A 220 -6.95 -1.27 7.61
N SER A 221 -5.65 -1.16 7.30
CA SER A 221 -4.64 -2.09 7.85
C SER A 221 -4.51 -1.98 9.36
N ALA A 222 -4.54 -0.76 9.90
CA ALA A 222 -4.47 -0.53 11.33
C ALA A 222 -5.70 -1.12 12.03
N LEU A 223 -6.90 -0.91 11.46
CA LEU A 223 -8.14 -1.50 11.96
C LEU A 223 -8.11 -3.03 11.93
N LEU A 224 -7.66 -3.64 10.83
CA LEU A 224 -7.49 -5.09 10.74
C LEU A 224 -6.46 -5.61 11.74
N SER A 225 -5.41 -4.85 12.01
CA SER A 225 -4.42 -5.19 13.04
C SER A 225 -5.02 -5.13 14.45
N ASP A 226 -6.04 -4.30 14.67
CA ASP A 226 -6.71 -4.18 15.96
C ASP A 226 -7.70 -5.34 16.21
N ILE A 227 -8.31 -5.91 15.16
CA ILE A 227 -9.40 -6.88 15.31
C ILE A 227 -9.08 -8.32 14.87
N LEU A 228 -8.00 -8.54 14.11
CA LEU A 228 -7.61 -9.87 13.61
C LEU A 228 -6.34 -10.39 14.29
N SER A 229 -6.31 -11.69 14.54
CA SER A 229 -5.08 -12.41 14.91
C SER A 229 -4.09 -12.46 13.74
N PRO A 230 -2.78 -12.72 13.99
CA PRO A 230 -1.78 -12.81 12.93
C PRO A 230 -2.13 -13.82 11.83
N ALA A 231 -2.69 -14.97 12.18
CA ALA A 231 -3.11 -16.00 11.22
C ALA A 231 -4.28 -15.55 10.34
N GLU A 232 -5.23 -14.79 10.92
CA GLU A 232 -6.39 -14.25 10.20
C GLU A 232 -6.00 -13.12 9.25
N ARG A 233 -5.03 -12.27 9.61
CA ARG A 233 -4.54 -11.17 8.76
C ARG A 233 -4.01 -11.66 7.42
N ALA A 234 -3.25 -12.75 7.43
CA ALA A 234 -2.72 -13.33 6.20
C ALA A 234 -3.84 -13.79 5.26
N THR A 235 -4.88 -14.39 5.86
CA THR A 235 -6.03 -14.90 5.14
C THR A 235 -6.92 -13.76 4.61
N SER A 236 -7.18 -12.73 5.41
CA SER A 236 -7.91 -11.53 4.98
C SER A 236 -7.17 -10.73 3.90
N GLN A 237 -5.84 -10.71 3.94
CA GLN A 237 -5.03 -10.15 2.88
C GLN A 237 -5.23 -10.92 1.58
N GLY A 238 -5.14 -12.26 1.61
CA GLY A 238 -5.38 -13.10 0.44
C GLY A 238 -6.78 -12.92 -0.15
N ALA A 239 -7.81 -12.80 0.71
CA ALA A 239 -9.17 -12.50 0.27
C ALA A 239 -9.29 -11.12 -0.39
N SER A 240 -8.63 -10.11 0.17
CA SER A 240 -8.59 -8.76 -0.42
C SER A 240 -7.92 -8.80 -1.80
N ASP A 241 -6.76 -9.47 -1.90
CA ASP A 241 -6.02 -9.59 -3.15
C ASP A 241 -6.82 -10.36 -4.23
N LEU A 242 -7.59 -11.37 -3.83
CA LEU A 242 -8.50 -12.08 -4.75
C LEU A 242 -9.59 -11.15 -5.30
N ILE A 243 -10.25 -10.37 -4.44
CA ILE A 243 -11.30 -9.42 -4.88
C ILE A 243 -10.70 -8.37 -5.81
N ILE A 244 -9.51 -7.86 -5.47
CA ILE A 244 -8.77 -6.91 -6.30
C ILE A 244 -8.44 -7.53 -7.67
N GLY A 245 -7.95 -8.77 -7.68
CA GLY A 245 -7.64 -9.49 -8.92
C GLY A 245 -8.88 -9.67 -9.81
N LEU A 246 -10.00 -10.06 -9.23
CA LEU A 246 -11.28 -10.20 -9.94
C LEU A 246 -11.79 -8.85 -10.47
N ALA A 247 -11.71 -7.79 -9.67
CA ALA A 247 -12.12 -6.44 -10.09
C ALA A 247 -11.22 -5.90 -11.21
N THR A 248 -9.92 -6.17 -11.14
CA THR A 248 -8.96 -5.80 -12.19
C THR A 248 -9.29 -6.54 -13.49
N ALA A 249 -9.49 -7.85 -13.43
CA ALA A 249 -9.86 -8.67 -14.59
C ALA A 249 -11.20 -8.24 -15.22
N ALA A 250 -12.18 -7.83 -14.42
CA ALA A 250 -13.46 -7.32 -14.91
C ALA A 250 -13.34 -5.96 -15.61
N GLY A 251 -12.33 -5.15 -15.28
CA GLY A 251 -12.08 -3.83 -15.87
C GLY A 251 -11.23 -3.85 -17.15
N GLU A 252 -10.66 -5.00 -17.52
CA GLU A 252 -9.88 -5.18 -18.74
C GLU A 252 -10.74 -5.52 -19.98
N TYR A 253 -12.07 -5.61 -19.82
CA TYR A 253 -13.05 -5.83 -20.88
C TYR A 253 -13.98 -4.63 -21.04
#